data_AF-A0A963ING5-F1
#
_entry.id   AF-A0A963ING5-F1
#
_cell.length_a   1.000
_cell.length_b   1.000
_cell.length_c   1.000
_cell.angle_alpha   90.00
_cell.angle_beta   90.00
_cell.angle_gamma   90.00
#
_symmetry.space_group_name_H-M   'P 1'
#
loop_
_entity.id
_entity.type
_entity.pdbx_description
1 polymer ?
#
loop_
_entity_poly.entity_id
_entity_poly.type
_entity_poly.pdbx_seq_one_letter_code
_entity_poly.pdbx_strand_id
1 'polypeptide(L)' 'MKTINLNADLGESFGPWSMGDDSAMLDIVGSANIACG' A
#
# COMPACT_ATOMS: atom_id res chain seq x y z
N MET A 1 -5.89 22.07 13.83
CA MET A 1 -5.07 21.62 12.68
C MET A 1 -5.98 20.78 11.80
N LYS A 2 -5.92 20.90 10.46
CA LYS A 2 -6.62 19.95 9.58
C LYS A 2 -5.70 18.76 9.35
N THR A 3 -6.23 17.55 9.48
CA THR A 3 -5.50 16.30 9.25
C THR A 3 -6.01 15.68 7.95
N ILE A 4 -5.11 15.14 7.14
CA ILE A 4 -5.44 14.39 5.92
C ILE A 4 -4.80 13.01 5.99
N ASN A 5 -5.51 12.01 5.46
CA ASN A 5 -5.00 10.66 5.32
C ASN A 5 -4.47 10.49 3.88
N LEU A 6 -3.27 9.94 3.77
CA LEU A 6 -2.73 9.45 2.51
C LEU A 6 -2.86 7.93 2.50
N ASN A 7 -3.28 7.40 1.36
CA ASN A 7 -3.42 5.97 1.13
C ASN A 7 -2.65 5.54 -0.13
N ALA A 8 -2.39 4.25 -0.22
CA ALA A 8 -1.85 3.60 -1.41
C ALA A 8 -2.46 2.19 -1.57
N ASP A 9 -2.50 1.74 -2.82
CA ASP A 9 -2.83 0.37 -3.18
C ASP A 9 -1.59 -0.51 -2.98
N LEU A 10 -1.71 -1.59 -2.22
CA LEU A 10 -0.61 -2.48 -1.81
C LEU A 10 -1.05 -3.95 -1.92
N GLY A 11 -0.10 -4.87 -1.79
CA GLY A 11 -0.38 -6.30 -1.89
C GLY A 11 -0.77 -6.75 -3.30
N GLU A 12 -0.40 -5.97 -4.33
CA GLU A 12 -0.76 -6.22 -5.74
C GLU A 12 0.20 -7.20 -6.45
N SER A 13 1.17 -7.75 -5.73
CA SER A 13 2.00 -8.85 -6.24
C SER A 13 1.13 -10.06 -6.59
N PHE A 14 1.50 -10.80 -7.65
CA PHE A 14 0.75 -11.98 -8.08
C PHE A 14 1.69 -13.13 -8.47
N GLY A 15 1.51 -14.29 -7.82
CA GLY A 15 2.37 -15.45 -8.07
C GLY A 15 3.86 -15.12 -7.84
N PRO A 16 4.76 -15.38 -8.80
CA PRO A 16 6.18 -15.07 -8.67
C PRO A 16 6.53 -13.60 -8.94
N TRP A 17 5.57 -12.78 -9.40
CA TRP A 17 5.83 -11.38 -9.74
C TRP A 17 5.61 -10.47 -8.54
N SER A 18 6.69 -9.84 -8.10
CA SER A 18 6.64 -8.76 -7.12
C SER A 18 6.23 -7.45 -7.79
N MET A 19 5.36 -6.70 -7.11
CA MET A 19 4.89 -5.38 -7.52
C MET A 19 4.95 -4.44 -6.32
N GLY A 20 5.46 -3.23 -6.53
CA GLY A 20 5.56 -2.19 -5.50
C GLY A 20 6.69 -2.42 -4.49
N ASP A 21 6.77 -1.50 -3.53
CA ASP A 21 7.56 -1.61 -2.30
C ASP A 21 6.62 -1.38 -1.11
N ASP A 22 5.83 -2.40 -0.81
CA ASP A 22 4.81 -2.34 0.24
C ASP A 22 5.43 -2.02 1.60
N SER A 23 6.65 -2.50 1.85
CA SER A 23 7.35 -2.28 3.10
C SER A 23 7.66 -0.79 3.32
N ALA A 24 8.23 -0.12 2.29
CA ALA A 24 8.51 1.30 2.36
C ALA A 24 7.23 2.14 2.40
N MET A 25 6.16 1.70 1.72
CA MET A 25 4.90 2.44 1.70
C MET A 25 4.19 2.41 3.06
N LEU A 26 4.23 1.28 3.77
CA LEU A 26 3.64 1.15 5.11
C LEU A 26 4.28 2.06 6.16
N ASP A 27 5.51 2.51 5.94
CA ASP A 27 6.16 3.52 6.79
C ASP A 27 5.62 4.95 6.55
N ILE A 28 4.84 5.17 5.47
CA ILE A 28 4.40 6.50 5.01
C ILE A 28 2.87 6.67 5.09
N VAL A 29 2.09 5.69 4.64
CA VAL A 29 0.64 5.86 4.47
C VAL A 29 -0.14 5.65 5.76
N GLY A 30 -1.26 6.37 5.88
CA GLY A 30 -2.19 6.17 6.99
C GLY A 30 -3.20 5.05 6.75
N SER A 31 -3.41 4.66 5.48
CA SER A 31 -4.30 3.57 5.07
C SER A 31 -3.70 2.81 3.89
N ALA A 32 -3.98 1.51 3.81
CA ALA A 32 -3.59 0.66 2.69
C ALA A 32 -4.82 -0.03 2.09
N ASN A 33 -4.93 -0.02 0.76
CA ASN A 33 -5.96 -0.75 0.03
C ASN A 33 -5.33 -2.06 -0.49
N ILE A 34 -5.79 -3.20 0.00
CA ILE A 34 -5.16 -4.50 -0.27
C ILE A 34 -5.88 -5.21 -1.42
N ALA A 35 -5.14 -5.71 -2.40
CA ALA A 35 -5.69 -6.55 -3.46
C ALA A 35 -6.26 -7.87 -2.90
N CYS A 36 -7.33 -8.38 -3.51
CA CYS A 36 -8.09 -9.54 -3.03
C CYS A 36 -8.04 -10.76 -3.95
N GLY A 37 -7.11 -10.79 -4.90
CA GLY A 37 -6.97 -11.84 -5.92
C GLY A 37 -6.87 -11.28 -7.33
#